data_AF-A0A1F9TW54-F1
#
_entry.id   AF-A0A1F9TW54-F1
#
_cell.length_a   1.000
_cell.length_b   1.000
_cell.length_c   1.000
_cell.angle_alpha   90.00
_cell.angle_beta   90.00
_cell.angle_gamma   90.00
#
_symmetry.space_group_name_H-M   'P 1'
#
loop_
_entity.id
_entity.type
_entity.pdbx_description
1 polymer ?
#
loop_
_entity_poly.entity_id
_entity_poly.type
_entity_poly.pdbx_seq_one_letter_code
_entity_poly.pdbx_strand_id
1 'polypeptide(L)' 'METEEGEYLGVLEDVFGTGANDVFVVRNGDREYLIPALKTVVLEVLLSEKKIMVRLPKGLKDIYEPPKEA' A
#
# COMPACT_ATOMS: atom_id res chain seq x y z
N MET A 1 2.56 1.56 7.23
CA MET A 1 2.68 0.47 6.26
C MET A 1 4.12 0.44 5.77
N GLU A 2 4.75 -0.72 5.80
CA GLU A 2 6.16 -0.88 5.48
C GLU A 2 6.39 -2.11 4.60
N THR A 3 7.46 -2.09 3.80
CA THR A 3 7.83 -3.22 2.97
C THR A 3 8.59 -4.29 3.77
N GLU A 4 8.72 -5.50 3.22
CA GLU A 4 9.59 -6.54 3.80
C GLU A 4 11.07 -6.12 3.92
N GLU A 5 11.46 -5.10 3.15
CA GLU A 5 12.81 -4.51 3.14
C GLU A 5 12.97 -3.42 4.22
N GLY A 6 11.94 -3.16 5.02
CA GLY A 6 11.92 -2.11 6.04
C GLY A 6 11.67 -0.71 5.48
N GLU A 7 11.20 -0.60 4.24
CA GLU A 7 10.94 0.68 3.60
C GLU A 7 9.55 1.21 4.00
N TYR A 8 9.50 2.40 4.58
CA TYR A 8 8.24 2.99 5.02
C TYR A 8 7.45 3.56 3.84
N LEU A 9 6.29 2.96 3.55
CA LEU A 9 5.42 3.37 2.45
C LEU A 9 4.52 4.55 2.84
N GLY A 10 4.04 4.60 4.08
CA GLY A 10 3.14 5.64 4.55
C GLY A 10 2.15 5.15 5.61
N VAL A 11 1.14 5.96 5.90
CA VAL A 11 0.02 5.61 6.80
C VAL A 11 -1.18 5.14 5.99
N LEU A 12 -1.88 4.11 6.48
CA LEU A 12 -3.16 3.70 5.90
C LEU A 12 -4.19 4.80 6.19
N GLU A 13 -4.69 5.45 5.15
CA GLU A 13 -5.70 6.51 5.22
C GLU A 13 -7.10 5.93 5.06
N ASP A 14 -7.30 5.07 4.06
CA ASP A 14 -8.62 4.52 3.72
C ASP A 14 -8.52 3.09 3.14
N VAL A 15 -9.66 2.42 3.00
CA VAL A 15 -9.76 1.07 2.42
C VAL A 15 -11.00 1.00 1.54
N PHE A 16 -10.81 0.76 0.24
CA PHE A 16 -11.92 0.61 -0.69
C PHE A 16 -12.01 -0.79 -1.31
N GLY A 17 -13.19 -1.38 -1.18
CA GLY A 17 -13.53 -2.67 -1.77
C GLY A 17 -13.93 -2.51 -3.25
N THR A 18 -13.17 -3.13 -4.15
CA THR A 18 -13.48 -3.12 -5.60
C THR A 18 -14.38 -4.29 -6.03
N GLY A 19 -15.00 -4.99 -5.08
CA GLY A 19 -15.81 -6.20 -5.31
C GLY A 19 -15.00 -7.48 -5.55
N ALA A 20 -13.77 -7.36 -6.05
CA ALA A 20 -12.83 -8.48 -6.20
C ALA A 20 -11.83 -8.56 -5.05
N ASN A 21 -11.25 -7.43 -4.66
CA ASN A 21 -10.34 -7.32 -3.51
C ASN A 21 -10.50 -5.95 -2.85
N ASP A 22 -10.19 -5.89 -1.57
CA ASP A 22 -9.98 -4.63 -0.85
C ASP A 22 -8.67 -3.99 -1.30
N VAL A 23 -8.65 -2.66 -1.36
CA VAL A 23 -7.46 -1.88 -1.71
C VAL A 23 -7.22 -0.86 -0.62
N PHE A 24 -6.01 -0.86 -0.10
CA PHE A 24 -5.53 0.01 0.96
C PHE A 24 -4.98 1.30 0.36
N VAL A 25 -5.50 2.43 0.82
CA VAL A 25 -4.99 3.76 0.49
C VAL A 25 -3.94 4.12 1.51
N VAL A 26 -2.72 4.30 1.06
CA VAL A 26 -1.60 4.64 1.92
C VAL A 26 -1.05 5.99 1.51
N ARG A 27 -1.07 6.95 2.42
CA ARG A 27 -0.59 8.29 2.15
C ARG A 27 0.77 8.55 2.78
N ASN A 28 1.63 9.22 2.04
CA ASN A 28 2.95 9.66 2.49
C ASN A 28 3.23 11.06 1.94
N GLY A 29 2.80 12.07 2.69
CA GLY A 29 2.81 13.46 2.24
C GLY A 29 1.89 13.68 1.05
N ASP A 30 2.44 14.16 -0.05
CA ASP A 30 1.75 14.39 -1.33
C ASP A 30 1.63 13.12 -2.20
N ARG A 31 2.20 11.99 -1.76
CA ARG A 31 2.12 10.72 -2.48
C ARG A 31 1.02 9.84 -1.88
N GLU A 32 0.25 9.23 -2.76
CA GLU A 32 -0.77 8.24 -2.43
C GLU A 32 -0.41 6.91 -3.09
N TYR A 33 -0.51 5.82 -2.33
CA TYR A 33 -0.25 4.47 -2.78
C TYR A 33 -1.50 3.63 -2.61
N LEU A 34 -1.93 2.97 -3.69
CA LEU A 34 -3.06 2.06 -3.67
C LEU A 34 -2.55 0.63 -3.67
N ILE A 35 -2.65 -0.02 -2.50
CA ILE A 35 -2.07 -1.34 -2.27
C ILE A 35 -3.20 -2.36 -2.16
N PRO A 36 -3.35 -3.27 -3.13
CA PRO A 36 -4.39 -4.29 -3.05
C PRO A 36 -4.10 -5.24 -1.90
N ALA A 37 -5.12 -5.50 -1.06
CA ALA A 37 -5.08 -6.33 0.12
C ALA A 37 -5.09 -7.84 -0.22
N LEU A 38 -4.21 -8.22 -1.16
CA LEU A 38 -4.04 -9.60 -1.61
C LEU A 38 -3.12 -10.34 -0.64
N LYS A 39 -3.37 -11.64 -0.42
CA LYS A 39 -2.46 -12.50 0.38
C LYS A 39 -1.03 -12.57 -0.15
N THR A 40 -0.83 -12.28 -1.43
CA THR A 40 0.52 -12.26 -2.04
C THR A 40 1.26 -10.93 -1.79
N VAL A 41 0.52 -9.86 -1.48
CA VAL A 41 1.05 -8.52 -1.24
C VAL A 41 1.13 -8.25 0.26
N VAL A 42 0.09 -8.59 1.03
CA VAL A 42 0.07 -8.40 2.47
C VAL A 42 0.69 -9.64 3.13
N LEU A 43 1.90 -9.46 3.69
CA LEU A 43 2.63 -10.53 4.37
C LEU A 43 2.11 -10.70 5.79
N GLU A 44 2.05 -9.61 6.54
CA GLU A 44 1.63 -9.60 7.94
C GLU A 44 0.83 -8.35 8.30
N VAL A 45 -0.15 -8.52 9.19
CA VAL A 45 -0.96 -7.44 9.75
C VAL A 45 -0.85 -7.50 11.27
N LEU A 46 -0.05 -6.60 11.83
CA LEU A 46 0.20 -6.47 13.25
C LEU A 46 -0.75 -5.42 13.82
N LEU A 47 -1.98 -5.82 14.13
CA LEU A 47 -3.02 -4.94 14.70
C LEU A 47 -2.58 -4.32 16.04
N SER A 48 -1.86 -5.07 16.87
CA SER A 48 -1.33 -4.59 18.16
C SER A 48 -0.38 -3.41 18.00
N GLU A 49 0.41 -3.40 16.92
CA GLU A 49 1.38 -2.34 16.62
C GLU A 49 0.86 -1.33 15.58
N LYS A 50 -0.37 -1.53 15.07
CA LYS A 50 -0.94 -0.79 13.92
C LYS A 50 0.01 -0.78 12.71
N LYS A 51 0.75 -1.88 12.52
CA LYS A 51 1.68 -2.07 11.41
C LYS A 51 1.15 -3.08 10.42
N ILE A 52 1.40 -2.81 9.14
CA ILE A 52 1.08 -3.70 8.04
C ILE A 52 2.36 -3.86 7.24
N MET A 53 2.82 -5.10 7.11
CA MET A 53 4.02 -5.48 6.38
C MET A 53 3.59 -6.04 5.02
N VAL A 54 4.12 -5.45 3.95
CA VAL A 54 3.77 -5.82 2.59
C VAL A 54 4.98 -6.15 1.73
N ARG A 55 4.77 -7.06 0.79
CA ARG A 55 5.67 -7.36 -0.32
C ARG A 55 5.14 -6.69 -1.56
N LEU A 56 5.84 -5.68 -2.04
CA LEU A 56 5.57 -5.13 -3.36
C LEU A 56 6.32 -5.96 -4.40
N PRO A 57 5.65 -6.62 -5.36
CA PRO A 57 6.34 -7.30 -6.45
C PRO A 57 7.10 -6.25 -7.29
N LYS A 58 8.30 -6.63 -7.76
CA LYS A 58 9.14 -5.77 -8.63
C LYS A 58 8.30 -5.28 -9.81
N GLY A 59 8.08 -3.96 -9.89
CA GLY A 59 7.27 -3.30 -10.92
C GLY A 59 5.97 -2.65 -10.43
N LEU A 60 5.55 -2.86 -9.17
CA LEU A 60 4.33 -2.23 -8.63
C LEU A 60 4.56 -0.78 -8.13
N LYS A 61 5.82 -0.42 -7.82
CA LYS A 61 6.22 0.95 -7.44
C LYS A 61 6.05 1.98 -8.56
N ASP A 62 5.97 1.55 -9.81
CA ASP A 62 5.86 2.42 -10.99
C ASP A 62 4.41 2.76 -11.38
N ILE A 63 3.40 2.07 -10.82
CA ILE A 63 2.07 2.09 -11.44
C ILE A 63 1.22 3.33 -11.09
N TYR A 64 1.55 4.11 -10.07
CA TYR A 64 0.74 5.30 -9.73
C TYR A 64 1.56 6.48 -9.22
N GLU A 65 2.36 7.08 -10.10
CA GLU A 65 2.53 8.53 -10.06
C GLU A 65 1.23 9.13 -10.63
N PRO A 66 0.45 9.95 -9.89
CA PRO A 66 -0.64 10.67 -10.52
C PRO A 66 -0.06 11.43 -11.72
N PRO A 67 -0.75 11.44 -12.88
CA PRO A 67 -0.23 12.12 -14.06
C PRO A 67 0.16 13.54 -13.64
N LYS A 68 1.42 13.93 -13.84
CA LYS A 68 1.81 15.33 -13.77
C LYS A 68 0.97 16.05 -14.81
N GLU A 69 -0.11 16.70 -14.37
CA GLU A 69 -0.78 17.70 -15.20
C GLU A 69 0.29 18.69 -15.66
N ALA A 70 0.47 18.77 -16.97
CA ALA A 70 1.38 19.68 -17.65
C ALA A 70 0.63 20.95 -18.07
#